data_AF-A0AA35S788-F1
#
_entry.id   AF-A0AA35S788-F1
#
_cell.length_a   1.000
_cell.length_b   1.000
_cell.length_c   1.000
_cell.angle_alpha   90.00
_cell.angle_beta   90.00
_cell.angle_gamma   90.00
#
_symmetry.space_group_name_H-M   'P 1'
#
loop_
_entity.id
_entity.type
_entity.pdbx_description
1 polymer ?
#
loop_
_entity_poly.entity_id
_entity_poly.type
_entity_poly.pdbx_seq_one_letter_code
_entity_poly.pdbx_strand_id
1 'polypeptide(L)'
;MDTPGVTVARKIDKLGNHCSDTAEIFFEDVAVPASNVIGEEGQGFTYQMIQFQQERMWAIANVLLPMERAIQETAEYCRQRKAFGQSILDNQVVHYRLAELETEVELLRSLLYRTLGESSTEHWVGIQWNTGWAFNG
;
A
#
# COMPACT_ATOMS: atom_id res chain seq x y z
N MET A 1 -5.90 -3.72 -23.45
CA MET A 1 -6.02 -5.18 -23.24
C MET A 1 -6.86 -5.63 -24.40
N ASP A 2 -6.22 -6.23 -25.40
CA ASP A 2 -6.83 -6.35 -26.74
C ASP A 2 -7.19 -7.82 -27.04
N THR A 3 -7.22 -8.66 -25.99
CA THR A 3 -7.57 -10.07 -26.07
C THR A 3 -9.09 -10.21 -26.27
N PRO A 4 -9.55 -10.90 -27.33
CA PRO A 4 -10.97 -11.18 -27.53
C PRO A 4 -11.62 -11.83 -26.30
N GLY A 5 -12.83 -11.39 -25.95
CA GLY A 5 -13.57 -11.87 -24.79
C GLY A 5 -13.22 -11.19 -23.45
N VAL A 6 -12.19 -10.33 -23.41
CA VAL A 6 -11.88 -9.52 -22.23
C VAL A 6 -12.54 -8.15 -22.35
N THR A 7 -13.42 -7.82 -21.41
CA THR A 7 -14.13 -6.53 -21.39
C THR A 7 -13.89 -5.80 -20.07
N VAL A 8 -13.43 -4.54 -20.15
CA VAL A 8 -13.40 -3.63 -19.00
C VAL A 8 -14.77 -2.97 -18.90
N ALA A 9 -15.61 -3.42 -17.96
CA ALA A 9 -17.01 -3.02 -17.93
C ALA A 9 -17.23 -1.60 -17.41
N ARG A 10 -16.74 -1.32 -16.20
CA ARG A 10 -16.82 0.03 -15.63
C ARG A 10 -15.67 0.30 -14.68
N LYS A 11 -15.23 1.56 -14.69
CA LYS A 11 -14.37 2.09 -13.63
C LYS A 11 -15.18 2.21 -12.35
N ILE A 12 -14.60 1.75 -11.25
CA ILE A 12 -15.22 1.85 -9.93
C ILE A 12 -15.11 3.29 -9.46
N ASP A 13 -16.25 3.88 -9.08
CA ASP A 13 -16.27 5.16 -8.38
C ASP A 13 -15.83 4.94 -6.92
N LYS A 14 -14.75 5.60 -6.54
CA LYS A 14 -14.03 5.34 -5.29
C LYS A 14 -14.09 6.55 -4.38
N LEU A 15 -14.11 6.32 -3.07
CA LEU A 15 -14.01 7.39 -2.07
C LEU A 15 -12.71 8.20 -2.20
N GLY A 16 -11.60 7.54 -2.56
CA GLY A 16 -10.29 8.15 -2.73
C GLY A 16 -9.40 7.33 -3.67
N ASN A 17 -8.08 7.61 -3.65
CA ASN A 17 -7.10 6.99 -4.55
C ASN A 17 -7.55 7.04 -6.03
N HIS A 18 -8.05 8.20 -6.46
CA HIS A 18 -8.64 8.41 -7.80
C HIS A 18 -7.61 8.31 -8.93
N CYS A 19 -6.33 8.52 -8.61
CA CYS A 19 -5.22 8.39 -9.56
C CYS A 19 -4.91 6.92 -9.92
N SER A 20 -5.33 5.96 -9.11
CA SER A 20 -5.24 4.54 -9.45
C SER A 20 -6.41 4.16 -10.36
N ASP A 21 -6.17 3.43 -11.44
CA ASP A 21 -7.26 2.86 -12.22
C ASP A 21 -7.74 1.56 -11.57
N THR A 22 -9.03 1.49 -11.30
CA THR A 22 -9.66 0.33 -10.68
C THR A 22 -10.99 0.10 -11.39
N ALA A 23 -11.14 -1.07 -12.00
CA ALA A 23 -12.28 -1.38 -12.85
C ALA A 23 -12.68 -2.84 -12.70
N GLU A 24 -13.95 -3.13 -12.97
CA GLU A 24 -14.43 -4.50 -13.13
C GLU A 24 -14.02 -5.02 -14.51
N ILE A 25 -13.48 -6.23 -14.54
CA ILE A 25 -13.04 -6.91 -15.76
C ILE A 25 -13.85 -8.20 -15.91
N PHE A 26 -14.46 -8.38 -17.07
CA PHE A 26 -15.20 -9.58 -17.45
C PHE A 26 -14.39 -10.41 -18.43
N PHE A 27 -14.47 -11.73 -18.27
CA PHE A 27 -13.85 -12.72 -19.15
C PHE A 27 -14.96 -13.63 -19.69
N GLU A 28 -15.25 -13.52 -20.99
CA GLU A 28 -16.25 -14.31 -21.69
C GLU A 28 -15.58 -15.09 -22.82
N ASP A 29 -15.56 -16.43 -22.71
CA ASP A 29 -14.95 -17.34 -23.70
C ASP A 29 -13.53 -16.95 -24.16
N VAL A 30 -12.72 -16.47 -23.21
CA VAL A 30 -11.34 -16.00 -23.48
C VAL A 30 -10.42 -17.19 -23.71
N ALA A 31 -9.93 -17.34 -24.94
CA ALA A 31 -8.92 -18.33 -25.27
C ALA A 31 -7.53 -17.88 -24.77
N VAL A 32 -6.93 -18.63 -23.85
CA VAL A 32 -5.59 -18.36 -23.30
C VAL A 32 -4.65 -19.53 -23.63
N PRO A 33 -3.50 -19.30 -24.27
CA PRO A 33 -2.52 -20.35 -24.53
C PRO A 33 -1.98 -20.99 -23.25
N ALA A 34 -1.75 -22.30 -23.25
CA ALA A 34 -1.16 -23.02 -22.11
C ALA A 34 0.23 -22.49 -21.71
N SER A 35 0.96 -21.88 -22.64
CA SER A 35 2.24 -21.20 -22.37
C SER A 35 2.11 -19.99 -21.46
N ASN A 36 0.90 -19.45 -21.24
CA ASN A 36 0.65 -18.31 -20.37
C ASN A 36 0.33 -18.73 -18.93
N VAL A 37 0.34 -20.04 -18.62
CA VAL A 37 0.22 -20.53 -17.25
C VAL A 37 1.45 -20.10 -16.45
N ILE A 38 1.22 -19.39 -15.35
CA ILE A 38 2.29 -18.95 -14.45
C ILE A 38 2.51 -20.04 -13.40
N GLY A 39 3.71 -20.64 -13.42
CA GLY A 39 4.06 -21.74 -12.54
C GLY A 39 3.33 -23.04 -12.90
N GLU A 40 2.88 -23.77 -11.88
CA GLU A 40 2.21 -25.06 -12.04
C GLU A 40 0.68 -24.92 -12.05
N GLU A 41 0.01 -25.71 -12.88
CA GLU A 41 -1.44 -25.78 -12.94
C GLU A 41 -2.03 -26.16 -11.57
N GLY A 42 -3.08 -25.45 -11.15
CA GLY A 42 -3.71 -25.66 -9.85
C GLY A 42 -3.01 -24.99 -8.66
N GLN A 43 -1.82 -24.40 -8.83
CA GLN A 43 -1.08 -23.73 -7.75
C GLN A 43 -1.34 -22.22 -7.63
N GLY A 44 -2.24 -21.66 -8.43
CA GLY A 44 -2.49 -20.20 -8.46
C GLY A 44 -2.83 -19.61 -7.09
N PHE A 45 -3.64 -20.31 -6.27
CA PHE A 45 -3.97 -19.85 -4.92
C PHE A 45 -2.74 -19.83 -4.00
N THR A 46 -1.90 -20.86 -4.05
CA THR A 46 -0.66 -20.94 -3.27
C THR A 46 0.28 -19.79 -3.61
N TYR A 47 0.49 -19.52 -4.91
CA TYR A 47 1.33 -18.41 -5.36
C TYR A 47 0.77 -17.06 -4.89
N GLN A 48 -0.54 -16.87 -4.96
CA GLN A 48 -1.21 -15.66 -4.49
C GLN A 48 -1.03 -15.47 -2.97
N MET A 49 -1.12 -16.54 -2.17
CA MET A 49 -0.93 -16.47 -0.72
C MET A 49 0.49 -16.06 -0.33
N ILE A 50 1.50 -16.50 -1.09
CA ILE A 50 2.90 -16.09 -0.90
C ILE A 50 3.04 -14.59 -1.22
N GLN A 51 2.51 -14.15 -2.37
CA GLN A 51 2.59 -12.75 -2.79
C GLN A 51 1.88 -11.79 -1.82
N PHE A 52 0.75 -12.18 -1.24
CA PHE A 52 0.02 -11.35 -0.27
C PHE A 52 0.82 -11.04 1.00
N GLN A 53 1.77 -11.89 1.41
CA GLN A 53 2.62 -11.56 2.55
C GLN A 53 3.51 -10.35 2.23
N GLN A 54 4.05 -10.30 1.02
CA GLN A 54 4.87 -9.18 0.55
C GLN A 54 4.02 -7.92 0.36
N GLU A 55 2.83 -8.06 -0.21
CA GLU A 55 1.93 -6.93 -0.43
C GLU A 55 1.51 -6.25 0.87
N ARG A 56 1.27 -7.02 1.94
CA ARG A 56 0.99 -6.45 3.28
C ARG A 56 2.12 -5.58 3.79
N MET A 57 3.36 -6.05 3.66
CA MET A 57 4.53 -5.26 4.07
C MET A 57 4.68 -4.00 3.23
N TRP A 58 4.47 -4.11 1.91
CA TRP A 58 4.48 -2.96 1.01
C TRP A 58 3.39 -1.94 1.38
N ALA A 59 2.17 -2.39 1.69
CA ALA A 59 1.07 -1.53 2.07
C ALA A 59 1.39 -0.73 3.35
N ILE A 60 1.98 -1.37 4.36
CA ILE A 60 2.41 -0.70 5.60
C ILE A 60 3.48 0.35 5.29
N ALA A 61 4.47 0.01 4.46
CA ALA A 61 5.52 0.95 4.06
C ALA A 61 4.94 2.17 3.31
N ASN A 62 3.92 1.96 2.48
CA ASN A 62 3.33 3.02 1.66
C ASN A 62 2.55 4.06 2.49
N VAL A 63 1.95 3.64 3.61
CA VAL A 63 1.14 4.54 4.46
C VAL A 63 1.94 5.29 5.52
N LEU A 64 3.18 4.87 5.81
CA LEU A 64 3.98 5.44 6.89
C LEU A 64 4.26 6.94 6.70
N LEU A 65 4.77 7.33 5.53
CA LEU A 65 5.08 8.73 5.23
C LEU A 65 3.81 9.63 5.17
N PRO A 66 2.70 9.21 4.55
CA PRO A 66 1.43 9.94 4.66
C PRO A 66 0.97 10.17 6.10
N MET A 67 1.11 9.18 7.00
CA MET A 67 0.74 9.34 8.42
C MET A 67 1.62 10.39 9.12
N GLU A 68 2.94 10.33 8.92
CA GLU A 68 3.87 11.35 9.47
C GLU A 68 3.50 12.75 9.00
N ARG A 69 3.25 12.92 7.70
CA ARG A 69 2.88 14.22 7.12
C ARG A 69 1.57 14.74 7.69
N ALA A 70 0.55 13.88 7.81
CA ALA A 70 -0.73 14.27 8.37
C ALA A 70 -0.58 14.78 9.83
N ILE A 71 0.25 14.13 10.64
CA ILE A 71 0.52 14.58 12.01
C ILE A 71 1.27 15.92 12.01
N GLN A 72 2.31 16.06 11.18
CA GLN A 72 3.10 17.29 11.08
C GLN A 72 2.27 18.49 10.61
N GLU A 73 1.47 18.31 9.56
CA GLU A 73 0.56 19.35 9.05
C GLU A 73 -0.49 19.74 10.10
N THR A 74 -1.03 18.76 10.83
CA THR A 74 -1.98 19.02 11.93
C THR A 74 -1.31 19.78 13.07
N ALA A 75 -0.10 19.39 13.47
CA ALA A 75 0.65 20.05 14.53
C ALA A 75 1.00 21.51 14.14
N GLU A 76 1.39 21.74 12.89
CA GLU A 76 1.64 23.09 12.36
C GLU A 76 0.37 23.95 12.39
N TYR A 77 -0.75 23.40 11.94
CA TYR A 77 -2.03 24.11 12.02
C TYR A 77 -2.41 24.45 13.47
N CYS A 78 -2.30 23.49 14.38
CA CYS A 78 -2.57 23.70 15.81
C CYS A 78 -1.67 24.77 16.41
N ARG A 79 -0.40 24.87 15.98
CA ARG A 79 0.56 25.89 16.42
C ARG A 79 0.13 27.28 15.98
N GLN A 80 -0.24 27.43 14.71
CA GLN A 80 -0.61 28.72 14.11
C GLN A 80 -2.00 29.20 14.57
N ARG A 81 -2.94 28.28 14.76
CA ARG A 81 -4.32 28.61 15.13
C ARG A 81 -4.40 29.03 16.59
N LYS A 82 -4.91 30.24 16.83
CA LYS A 82 -5.19 30.75 18.18
C LYS A 82 -6.67 30.61 18.52
N ALA A 83 -6.95 30.16 19.74
CA ALA A 83 -8.29 30.10 20.32
C ALA A 83 -8.17 30.24 21.85
N PHE A 84 -9.19 30.81 22.50
CA PHE A 84 -9.20 30.99 23.96
C PHE A 84 -7.94 31.70 24.52
N GLY A 85 -7.35 32.61 23.75
CA GLY A 85 -6.20 33.43 24.17
C GLY A 85 -4.81 32.82 23.93
N GLN A 86 -4.70 31.59 23.44
CA GLN A 86 -3.42 30.89 23.22
C GLN A 86 -3.42 30.05 21.95
N SER A 87 -2.30 29.39 21.63
CA SER A 87 -2.26 28.43 20.54
C SER A 87 -3.14 27.22 20.86
N ILE A 88 -3.79 26.61 19.87
CA ILE A 88 -4.49 25.34 20.08
C ILE A 88 -3.50 24.26 20.54
N LEU A 89 -2.25 24.32 20.08
CA LEU A 89 -1.20 23.39 20.49
C LEU A 89 -0.85 23.48 21.99
N ASP A 90 -1.09 24.64 22.63
CA ASP A 90 -0.86 24.81 24.08
C ASP A 90 -1.92 24.10 24.93
N ASN A 91 -3.02 23.63 24.32
CA ASN A 91 -3.98 22.79 25.00
C ASN A 91 -3.40 21.39 25.23
N GLN A 92 -3.25 21.00 26.50
CA GLN A 92 -2.71 19.71 26.92
C GLN A 92 -3.37 18.53 26.20
N VAL A 93 -4.70 18.53 26.01
CA VAL A 93 -5.41 17.43 25.36
C VAL A 93 -4.96 17.27 23.90
N VAL A 94 -4.78 18.38 23.19
CA VAL A 94 -4.31 18.38 21.80
C VAL A 94 -2.86 17.93 21.74
N HIS A 95 -2.02 18.46 22.62
CA HIS A 95 -0.60 18.12 22.68
C HIS A 95 -0.39 16.63 22.96
N TYR A 96 -1.04 16.08 23.99
CA TYR A 96 -0.95 14.66 24.31
C TYR A 96 -1.45 13.79 23.16
N ARG A 97 -2.55 14.19 22.49
CA ARG A 97 -3.06 13.42 21.37
C ARG A 97 -2.08 13.35 20.20
N LEU A 98 -1.41 14.45 19.88
CA LEU A 98 -0.37 14.47 18.83
C LEU A 98 0.84 13.61 19.23
N ALA A 99 1.25 13.65 20.50
CA ALA A 99 2.36 12.83 21.01
C ALA A 99 2.05 11.32 20.97
N GLU A 100 0.81 10.92 21.29
CA GLU A 100 0.34 9.54 21.15
C GLU A 100 0.41 9.08 19.70
N LEU A 101 -0.09 9.88 18.75
CA LEU A 101 -0.08 9.54 17.33
C LEU A 101 1.35 9.40 16.78
N GLU A 102 2.27 10.29 17.15
CA GLU A 102 3.69 10.15 16.80
C GLU A 102 4.29 8.85 17.34
N THR A 103 3.93 8.48 18.58
CA THR A 103 4.37 7.23 19.20
C THR A 103 3.87 6.01 18.44
N GLU A 104 2.60 6.00 18.03
CA GLU A 104 2.02 4.93 17.21
C GLU A 104 2.70 4.79 15.85
N VAL A 105 3.02 5.92 15.20
CA VAL A 105 3.73 5.93 13.91
C VAL A 105 5.17 5.42 14.04
N GLU A 106 5.90 5.80 15.09
CA GLU A 106 7.24 5.27 15.35
C GLU A 106 7.20 3.76 15.66
N LEU A 107 6.20 3.30 16.41
CA LEU A 107 6.00 1.88 16.65
C LEU A 107 5.77 1.13 15.35
N LEU A 108 4.92 1.65 14.46
CA LEU A 108 4.65 1.07 13.15
C LEU A 108 5.93 0.98 12.31
N ARG A 109 6.73 2.05 12.26
CA ARG A 109 8.03 2.10 11.57
C ARG A 109 8.98 1.03 12.11
N SER A 110 9.10 0.94 13.42
CA SER A 110 9.96 -0.03 14.09
C SER A 110 9.56 -1.47 13.79
N LEU A 111 8.26 -1.78 13.85
CA LEU A 111 7.73 -3.10 13.52
C LEU A 111 7.97 -3.45 12.05
N LEU A 112 7.71 -2.51 11.13
CA LEU A 112 7.97 -2.70 9.70
C LEU A 112 9.43 -3.06 9.43
N TYR A 113 10.38 -2.27 9.95
CA TYR A 113 11.80 -2.54 9.73
C TYR A 113 12.24 -3.86 10.34
N ARG A 114 11.71 -4.23 11.51
CA ARG A 114 12.00 -5.53 12.11
C ARG A 114 11.49 -6.68 11.26
N THR A 115 10.24 -6.62 10.82
CA THR A 115 9.64 -7.66 9.99
C THR A 115 10.34 -7.80 8.64
N LEU A 116 10.74 -6.68 8.02
CA LEU A 116 11.55 -6.70 6.80
C LEU A 116 12.95 -7.28 7.04
N GLY A 117 13.58 -6.93 8.17
CA GLY A 117 14.88 -7.48 8.57
C GLY A 117 14.84 -9.00 8.71
N GLU A 118 13.85 -9.52 9.44
CA GLU A 118 13.63 -10.97 9.61
C GLU A 118 13.32 -11.64 8.25
N SER A 119 12.46 -11.04 7.43
CA SER A 119 12.12 -11.55 6.10
C SER A 119 13.31 -11.56 5.13
N SER A 120 14.26 -10.63 5.27
CA SER A 120 15.46 -10.56 4.42
C SER A 120 16.48 -11.66 4.74
N THR A 121 16.44 -12.22 5.96
CA THR A 121 17.31 -13.31 6.38
C THR A 121 16.80 -14.69 6.00
N GLU A 122 15.49 -14.82 5.74
CA GLU A 122 14.93 -16.02 5.12
C GLU A 122 15.20 -15.98 3.62
N HIS A 123 15.79 -17.06 3.09
CA HIS A 123 16.18 -17.16 1.68
C HIS A 123 14.98 -16.79 0.79
N TRP A 124 15.11 -15.71 0.02
CA TRP A 124 14.10 -15.22 -0.91
C TRP A 124 13.77 -16.31 -1.94
N VAL A 125 12.73 -17.11 -1.68
CA VAL A 125 12.06 -17.89 -2.73
C VAL A 125 11.12 -16.94 -3.47
N GLY A 126 11.70 -15.88 -4.03
CA GLY A 126 11.00 -15.00 -4.93
C GLY A 126 10.81 -15.73 -6.23
N ILE A 127 9.55 -15.85 -6.67
CA ILE A 127 9.23 -15.87 -8.10
C ILE A 127 10.09 -14.77 -8.72
N GLN A 128 11.08 -15.16 -9.53
CA GLN A 128 11.89 -14.20 -10.27
C GLN A 128 10.94 -13.44 -11.20
N TRP A 129 10.48 -12.28 -10.77
CA TRP A 129 9.94 -11.28 -11.67
C TRP A 129 11.10 -10.92 -12.59
N ASN A 130 11.11 -11.47 -13.80
CA ASN A 130 12.02 -11.06 -14.85
C ASN A 130 11.67 -9.60 -15.19
N THR A 131 12.27 -8.66 -14.47
CA THR A 131 12.12 -7.21 -14.64
C THR A 131 12.85 -6.76 -15.90
N GLY A 132 12.41 -7.27 -17.06
CA GLY A 132 12.85 -6.79 -18.37
C GLY A 132 12.13 -5.51 -18.83
N TRP A 133 11.28 -4.90 -18.01
CA TRP A 133 10.38 -3.80 -18.43
C TRP A 133 10.45 -2.53 -17.55
N ALA A 134 11.40 -2.44 -16.62
CA ALA A 134 11.70 -1.18 -15.95
C ALA A 134 13.11 -0.75 -16.35
N PHE A 135 13.21 0.40 -17.03
CA PHE A 135 14.43 1.05 -17.52
C PHE A 135 15.02 0.48 -18.82
N ASN A 136 14.34 0.73 -19.95
CA ASN A 136 15.04 1.14 -21.17
C ASN A 136 14.30 2.36 -21.72
N GLY A 137 15.09 3.38 -22.08
CA GLY A 137 14.64 4.73 -22.43
C GLY A 137 13.90 4.86 -23.75
#